data_AF-R3TWL0-F1
#
_entry.id   AF-R3TWL0-F1
#
_cell.length_a   1.000
_cell.length_b   1.000
_cell.length_c   1.000
_cell.angle_alpha   90.00
_cell.angle_beta   90.00
_cell.angle_gamma   90.00
#
_symmetry.space_group_name_H-M   'P 1'
#
loop_
_entity.id
_entity.type
_entity.pdbx_description
1 polymer ?
#
loop_
_entity_poly.entity_id
_entity_poly.type
_entity_poly.pdbx_seq_one_letter_code
_entity_poly.pdbx_strand_id
1 'polypeptide(L)' 'MIKTINKRINKINRAIGLDLVIKEPSKEVLTMNQWINAAATVTCVSLGIVYSSKVLLGLGALSAAGMAIVQLEKKK' A
#
# COMPACT_ATOMS: atom_id res chain seq x y z
N MET A 1 1.01 -3.60 9.23
CA MET A 1 -0.33 -4.03 8.82
C MET A 1 -0.29 -5.13 7.77
N ILE A 2 0.38 -4.95 6.63
CA ILE A 2 0.64 -5.98 5.61
C ILE A 2 1.42 -7.16 6.19
N LYS A 3 2.48 -6.94 7.00
CA LYS A 3 3.16 -8.04 7.73
C LYS A 3 2.21 -8.82 8.64
N THR A 4 1.30 -8.11 9.31
CA THR A 4 0.30 -8.71 10.22
C THR A 4 -0.76 -9.49 9.45
N ILE A 5 -1.20 -8.97 8.30
CA ILE A 5 -2.15 -9.63 7.40
C ILE A 5 -1.50 -10.87 6.79
N ASN A 6 -0.28 -10.79 6.27
CA ASN A 6 0.48 -11.94 5.76
C ASN A 6 0.69 -13.00 6.85
N LYS A 7 0.99 -12.61 8.09
CA LYS A 7 1.09 -13.56 9.21
C LYS A 7 -0.25 -14.23 9.53
N ARG A 8 -1.37 -13.51 9.49
CA ARG A 8 -2.71 -14.08 9.72
C ARG A 8 -3.11 -15.02 8.59
N ILE A 9 -2.84 -14.67 7.34
CA ILE A 9 -3.14 -15.51 6.18
C ILE A 9 -2.25 -16.77 6.20
N ASN A 10 -0.96 -16.65 6.50
CA ASN A 10 -0.09 -17.82 6.65
C ASN A 10 -0.54 -18.74 7.80
N LYS A 11 -1.12 -18.20 8.88
CA LYS A 11 -1.69 -19.01 9.97
C LYS A 11 -2.93 -19.77 9.51
N ILE A 12 -3.77 -19.16 8.69
CA ILE A 12 -4.95 -19.80 8.08
C ILE A 12 -4.52 -20.87 7.06
N ASN A 13 -3.57 -20.55 6.18
CA ASN A 13 -3.02 -21.47 5.18
C ASN A 13 -2.43 -22.74 5.82
N ARG A 14 -1.65 -22.59 6.91
CA ARG A 14 -1.18 -23.73 7.72
C ARG A 14 -2.31 -24.52 8.36
N ALA A 15 -3.37 -23.86 8.82
CA ALA A 15 -4.52 -24.53 9.45
C ALA A 15 -5.36 -25.34 8.45
N ILE A 16 -5.39 -24.95 7.17
CA ILE A 16 -6.11 -25.66 6.09
C ILE A 16 -5.19 -26.56 5.24
N GLY A 17 -3.94 -26.75 5.64
CA GLY A 17 -2.98 -27.64 4.96
C GLY A 17 -2.42 -27.11 3.64
N LEU A 18 -2.62 -25.83 3.31
CA LEU A 18 -2.04 -25.19 2.13
C LEU A 18 -0.64 -24.65 2.46
N ASP A 19 0.39 -25.15 1.77
CA ASP A 19 1.77 -24.64 1.88
C ASP A 19 1.97 -23.36 1.04
N LEU A 20 1.08 -22.38 1.26
CA LEU A 20 1.18 -21.05 0.66
C LEU A 20 1.82 -20.11 1.67
N VAL A 21 3.15 -20.05 1.65
CA VAL A 21 3.92 -19.06 2.41
C VAL A 21 3.91 -17.74 1.64
N ILE A 22 3.06 -16.80 2.06
CA ILE A 22 3.13 -15.43 1.57
C ILE A 22 4.40 -14.81 2.16
N LYS A 23 5.42 -14.62 1.31
CA LYS A 23 6.65 -13.92 1.68
C LYS A 23 6.32 -12.50 2.15
N GLU A 24 6.93 -12.08 3.25
CA GLU A 24 6.84 -10.69 3.67
C GLU A 24 7.46 -9.80 2.57
N PRO A 25 6.85 -8.65 2.24
CA PRO A 25 7.40 -7.75 1.24
C PRO A 25 8.79 -7.27 1.68
N SER A 26 9.76 -7.29 0.77
CA SER A 26 11.10 -6.80 1.05
C SER A 26 11.08 -5.28 1.32
N LYS A 27 12.09 -4.77 2.04
CA LYS A 27 12.25 -3.33 2.27
C LYS A 27 12.31 -2.53 0.97
N GLU A 28 12.83 -3.14 -0.09
CA GLU A 28 12.93 -2.57 -1.43
C GLU A 28 11.54 -2.43 -2.08
N VAL A 29 10.72 -3.48 -2.05
CA VAL A 29 9.32 -3.45 -2.54
C VAL A 29 8.49 -2.43 -1.77
N LEU A 30 8.66 -2.36 -0.45
CA LEU A 30 8.02 -1.32 0.37
C LEU A 30 8.47 0.09 -0.04
N THR A 31 9.74 0.29 -0.38
CA THR A 31 10.26 1.59 -0.85
C THR A 31 9.70 1.97 -2.21
N MET A 32 9.66 1.02 -3.14
CA MET A 32 9.09 1.22 -4.47
C MET A 32 7.59 1.57 -4.39
N ASN A 33 6.81 0.86 -3.58
CA ASN A 33 5.41 1.18 -3.34
C ASN A 33 5.21 2.57 -2.73
N GLN A 34 6.13 3.03 -1.90
CA GLN A 34 6.09 4.37 -1.34
C GLN A 34 6.27 5.44 -2.42
N TRP A 35 7.23 5.25 -3.33
CA TRP A 35 7.47 6.13 -4.46
C TRP A 35 6.31 6.14 -5.46
N ILE A 36 5.76 4.97 -5.80
CA ILE A 36 4.62 4.85 -6.70
C ILE A 36 3.40 5.58 -6.12
N ASN A 37 3.11 5.36 -4.82
CA ASN A 37 2.01 6.08 -4.17
C ASN A 37 2.28 7.59 -4.09
N ALA A 38 3.53 8.02 -3.91
CA ALA A 38 3.88 9.44 -3.93
C ALA A 38 3.65 10.07 -5.30
N ALA A 39 4.14 9.43 -6.36
CA ALA A 39 3.91 9.88 -7.72
C ALA A 39 2.40 9.91 -8.06
N ALA A 40 1.68 8.83 -7.77
CA ALA A 40 0.24 8.75 -8.00
C ALA A 40 -0.54 9.83 -7.22
N THR A 41 -0.17 10.09 -5.96
CA THR A 41 -0.75 11.17 -5.17
C THR A 41 -0.55 12.52 -5.84
N VAL A 42 0.70 12.87 -6.17
CA VAL A 42 1.03 14.16 -6.78
C VAL A 42 0.31 14.33 -8.11
N THR A 43 0.32 13.32 -8.97
CA THR A 43 -0.35 13.35 -10.28
C THR A 43 -1.87 13.44 -10.13
N CYS A 44 -2.49 12.63 -9.28
CA CYS A 44 -3.94 12.64 -9.11
C CYS A 44 -4.44 13.93 -8.42
N VAL A 45 -3.70 14.47 -7.44
CA VAL A 45 -4.05 15.74 -6.80
C VAL A 45 -3.87 16.90 -7.77
N SER A 46 -2.73 16.99 -8.46
CA SER A 46 -2.49 18.08 -9.42
C SER A 46 -3.50 18.09 -10.56
N LEU A 47 -3.76 16.93 -11.19
CA LEU A 47 -4.80 16.80 -12.21
C LEU A 47 -6.20 17.02 -11.64
N GLY A 48 -6.46 16.56 -10.42
CA GLY A 48 -7.73 16.77 -9.73
C GLY A 48 -8.02 18.25 -9.48
N ILE A 49 -7.00 19.06 -9.16
CA ILE A 49 -7.11 20.51 -9.02
C ILE A 49 -7.35 21.16 -10.39
N VAL A 50 -6.51 20.84 -11.39
CA VAL A 50 -6.60 21.43 -12.74
C VAL A 50 -7.94 21.17 -13.40
N TYR A 51 -8.45 19.94 -13.30
CA TYR A 51 -9.71 19.51 -13.91
C TYR A 51 -10.91 19.60 -12.95
N SER A 52 -10.73 20.14 -11.74
CA SER A 52 -11.77 20.20 -10.68
C SER A 52 -12.49 18.85 -10.44
N SER A 53 -11.76 17.74 -10.60
CA SER A 53 -12.30 16.38 -10.52
C SER A 53 -12.19 15.83 -9.11
N LYS A 54 -13.34 15.69 -8.45
CA LYS A 54 -13.45 15.10 -7.10
C LYS A 54 -12.95 13.65 -7.04
N VAL A 55 -13.07 12.91 -8.15
CA VAL A 55 -12.61 11.52 -8.24
C VAL A 55 -11.08 11.44 -8.21
N LEU A 56 -10.40 12.31 -8.97
CA LEU A 56 -8.94 12.38 -8.99
C LEU A 56 -8.39 12.87 -7.64
N LEU A 57 -9.04 13.84 -7.01
CA LEU A 57 -8.69 14.27 -5.64
C LEU A 57 -8.87 13.12 -4.63
N GLY A 58 -9.95 12.34 -4.73
CA GLY A 58 -10.18 11.17 -3.89
C GLY A 58 -9.14 10.07 -4.08
N LEU A 59 -8.76 9.77 -5.33
CA LEU A 59 -7.69 8.84 -5.65
C LEU A 59 -6.34 9.31 -5.08
N GLY A 60 -6.05 10.61 -5.18
CA GLY A 60 -4.86 11.20 -4.58
C GLY A 60 -4.83 11.05 -3.06
N ALA A 61 -5.95 11.31 -2.38
CA ALA A 61 -6.06 11.10 -0.93
C ALA A 61 -5.87 9.63 -0.52
N LEU A 62 -6.41 8.69 -1.30
CA LEU A 62 -6.22 7.25 -1.08
C LEU A 62 -4.75 6.81 -1.26
N SER A 63 -4.09 7.31 -2.30
CA SER A 63 -2.65 7.08 -2.50
C SER A 63 -1.80 7.66 -1.37
N ALA A 64 -2.16 8.84 -0.84
CA ALA A 64 -1.49 9.44 0.32
C ALA A 64 -1.67 8.59 1.58
N ALA A 65 -2.88 8.08 1.83
CA ALA A 65 -3.14 7.15 2.94
C ALA A 65 -2.33 5.85 2.81
N GLY A 66 -2.25 5.28 1.60
CA GLY A 66 -1.40 4.14 1.31
C GLY A 66 0.08 4.39 1.62
N MET A 67 0.57 5.59 1.30
CA MET A 67 1.95 6.00 1.60
C MET A 67 2.22 6.08 3.11
N ALA A 68 1.27 6.60 3.89
CA ALA A 68 1.36 6.65 5.36
C ALA A 68 1.40 5.24 5.98
N ILE A 69 0.59 4.31 5.47
CA ILE A 69 0.58 2.91 5.91
C ILE A 69 1.94 2.25 5.63
N VAL A 70 2.49 2.43 4.43
CA VAL A 70 3.82 1.90 4.06
C VAL A 70 4.92 2.50 4.94
N GLN A 71 4.83 3.80 5.27
CA GLN A 71 5.80 4.47 6.13
C GLN A 71 5.76 3.93 7.57
N LEU A 72 4.57 3.70 8.12
CA LEU A 72 4.38 3.07 9.43
C LEU A 72 4.92 1.64 9.45
N GLU A 73 4.82 0.91 8.34
CA GLU A 73 5.38 -0.44 8.23
C GLU A 73 6.91 -0.47 8.13
N LYS A 74 7.53 0.50 7.45
CA LYS A 74 9.00 0.61 7.44
C LYS A 74 9.58 0.88 8.83
N LYS A 75 8.85 1.58 9.69
CA LYS A 75 9.26 1.88 11.07
C LYS A 75 9.08 0.70 12.05
N LYS A 76 8.39 -0.37 11.65
CA LYS A 76 8.16 -1.60 12.44
C LYS A 76 9.00 -2.78 11.98
#